data_AF-A0A6B3BM13-F1
#
_entry.id   AF-A0A6B3BM13-F1
#
_cell.length_a   1.000
_cell.length_b   1.000
_cell.length_c   1.000
_cell.angle_alpha   90.00
_cell.angle_beta   90.00
_cell.angle_gamma   90.00
#
_symmetry.space_group_name_H-M   'P 1'
#
loop_
_entity.id
_entity.type
_entity.pdbx_description
1 polymer ?
#
loop_
_entity_poly.entity_id
_entity_poly.type
_entity_poly.pdbx_seq_one_letter_code
_entity_poly.pdbx_strand_id
1 'polypeptide(L)' 'MSGENDRATHGTGNLTETFAFRCLDCGATWNRTFEVVLQPDPAGCLNPMEYVDEDGRATHSPLTDAVCGTCDSRKVRVG' A
#
# COMPACT_ATOMS: atom_id res chain seq x y z
N MET A 1 10.26 39.56 10.40
CA MET A 1 10.74 38.23 9.95
C MET A 1 9.91 37.22 10.71
N SER A 2 8.74 36.85 10.17
CA SER A 2 7.82 35.96 10.86
C SER A 2 8.25 34.52 10.59
N GLY A 3 8.98 33.95 11.55
CA GLY A 3 9.19 32.52 11.63
C GLY A 3 7.98 31.89 12.29
N GLU A 4 7.17 31.19 11.50
CA GLU A 4 6.28 30.16 12.01
C GLU A 4 6.25 29.06 10.95
N ASN A 5 7.25 28.20 11.02
CA ASN A 5 7.44 27.07 10.12
C ASN A 5 7.77 25.86 11.00
N ASP A 6 6.84 25.47 11.86
CA ASP A 6 6.82 24.15 12.50
C ASP A 6 5.43 23.86 13.07
N ARG A 7 4.52 23.46 12.20
CA ARG A 7 3.52 22.46 12.57
C ARG A 7 3.76 21.29 11.65
N ALA A 8 4.85 20.56 11.90
CA ALA A 8 4.96 19.18 11.45
C ALA A 8 3.79 18.44 12.11
N THR A 9 2.65 18.49 11.42
CA THR A 9 1.51 17.66 11.74
C THR A 9 2.08 16.26 11.54
N HIS A 10 2.27 15.51 12.62
CA HIS A 10 2.44 14.05 12.60
C HIS A 10 1.14 13.41 12.10
N GLY A 11 0.63 13.92 10.98
CA GLY A 11 -0.62 13.58 10.39
C GLY A 11 -0.47 12.18 9.86
N THR A 12 -1.21 11.27 10.48
CA THR A 12 -1.59 10.01 9.84
C THR A 12 -2.12 10.36 8.45
N GLY A 13 -1.31 10.11 7.43
CA GLY A 13 -1.67 10.35 6.05
C GLY A 13 -2.33 9.08 5.52
N ASN A 14 -3.56 9.18 5.03
CA ASN A 14 -4.10 8.13 4.18
C ASN A 14 -3.70 8.46 2.75
N LEU A 15 -2.89 7.58 2.14
CA LEU A 15 -2.50 7.71 0.75
C LEU A 15 -3.16 6.60 -0.07
N THR A 16 -3.78 6.97 -1.18
CA THR A 16 -4.27 5.99 -2.15
C THR A 16 -3.13 5.63 -3.11
N GLU A 17 -2.72 4.37 -3.12
CA GLU A 17 -1.64 3.86 -3.96
C GLU A 17 -2.14 2.72 -4.85
N THR A 18 -1.88 2.82 -6.16
CA THR A 18 -2.25 1.78 -7.13
C THR A 18 -1.06 0.91 -7.44
N PHE A 19 -1.20 -0.37 -7.15
CA PHE A 19 -0.15 -1.37 -7.35
C PHE A 19 -0.43 -2.21 -8.60
N ALA A 20 0.61 -2.44 -9.41
CA ALA A 20 0.55 -3.32 -10.57
C ALA A 20 1.04 -4.71 -10.18
N PHE A 21 0.14 -5.69 -10.22
CA PHE A 21 0.42 -7.09 -9.94
C PHE A 21 0.65 -7.88 -11.22
N ARG A 22 1.54 -8.86 -11.13
CA ARG A 22 1.83 -9.83 -12.17
C ARG A 22 1.91 -11.23 -11.58
N CYS A 23 1.15 -12.16 -12.16
CA CYS A 23 1.29 -13.58 -11.87
C CYS A 23 2.57 -14.11 -12.53
N LEU A 24 3.42 -14.77 -11.73
CA LEU A 24 4.63 -15.42 -12.20
C LEU A 24 4.38 -16.84 -12.74
N ASP A 25 3.14 -17.34 -12.61
CA ASP A 25 2.75 -18.67 -13.08
C ASP A 25 2.11 -18.60 -14.49
N CYS A 26 0.99 -17.88 -14.64
CA CYS A 26 0.33 -17.71 -15.95
C CYS A 26 0.69 -16.43 -16.70
N GLY A 27 1.35 -15.47 -16.06
CA GLY A 27 1.74 -14.19 -16.69
C GLY A 27 0.67 -13.10 -16.69
N ALA A 28 -0.53 -13.36 -16.17
CA ALA A 28 -1.61 -12.36 -16.09
C ALA A 28 -1.20 -11.15 -15.24
N THR A 29 -1.67 -9.97 -15.62
CA THR A 29 -1.40 -8.71 -14.92
C THR A 29 -2.70 -8.00 -14.58
N TRP A 30 -2.76 -7.38 -13.41
CA TRP A 30 -3.88 -6.57 -12.97
C TRP A 30 -3.39 -5.44 -12.07
N ASN A 31 -4.21 -4.40 -11.93
CA ASN A 31 -3.98 -3.33 -10.97
C ASN A 31 -4.97 -3.47 -9.81
N ARG A 32 -4.56 -3.02 -8.64
CA ARG A 32 -5.41 -2.91 -7.45
C ARG A 32 -5.02 -1.64 -6.72
N THR A 33 -6.03 -0.91 -6.28
CA THR A 33 -5.81 0.31 -5.50
C THR A 33 -5.93 -0.03 -4.02
N PHE A 34 -5.04 0.55 -3.21
CA PHE A 34 -5.03 0.36 -1.77
C PHE A 34 -4.99 1.71 -1.08
N GLU A 35 -5.72 1.82 0.02
CA GLU A 35 -5.56 2.90 0.98
C GLU A 35 -4.46 2.51 1.96
N VAL A 36 -3.36 3.27 1.94
CA VAL A 36 -2.20 3.07 2.80
C VAL A 36 -2.32 3.99 3.99
N VAL A 37 -2.47 3.38 5.16
CA VAL A 37 -2.42 4.10 6.44
C VAL A 37 -0.95 4.27 6.81
N LEU A 38 -0.47 5.50 6.69
CA LEU A 38 0.91 5.87 7.04
C LEU A 38 0.97 6.33 8.49
N GLN A 39 1.85 5.73 9.27
CA GLN A 39 2.16 6.21 10.61
C GLN A 39 3.51 6.92 10.60
N PRO A 40 3.63 8.10 11.23
CA PRO A 40 4.91 8.72 11.46
C PRO A 40 5.77 7.87 12.41
N ASP A 41 6.99 7.61 12.00
CA ASP A 41 8.05 7.06 12.82
C ASP A 41 8.71 8.18 13.66
N PRO A 42 9.40 7.85 14.76
CA PRO A 42 10.15 8.82 15.58
C PRO A 42 11.22 9.63 14.83
N ALA A 43 11.70 9.19 13.66
CA ALA A 43 12.56 10.00 12.78
C ALA A 43 11.78 10.93 11.83
N GLY A 44 10.44 10.94 11.91
CA GLY A 44 9.56 11.75 11.08
C GLY A 44 9.29 11.16 9.69
N CYS A 45 9.72 9.92 9.43
CA CYS A 45 9.39 9.23 8.18
C CYS A 45 7.99 8.60 8.27
N LEU A 46 7.26 8.60 7.16
CA LEU A 46 5.98 7.91 7.07
C LEU A 46 6.22 6.45 6.70
N ASN A 47 5.97 5.53 7.63
CA ASN A 47 6.03 4.10 7.36
C ASN A 47 4.62 3.54 7.07
N PRO A 48 4.47 2.67 6.05
CA PRO A 48 3.22 1.94 5.83
C PRO A 48 2.94 1.05 7.04
N MET A 49 1.75 1.16 7.62
CA MET A 49 1.32 0.29 8.71
C MET A 49 0.31 -0.74 8.23
N GLU A 50 -0.64 -0.29 7.42
CA GLU A 50 -1.75 -1.08 6.93
C GLU A 50 -2.09 -0.68 5.50
N TYR A 51 -2.40 -1.68 4.68
CA TYR A 51 -2.90 -1.52 3.33
C TYR A 51 -4.32 -2.05 3.29
N VAL A 52 -5.29 -1.19 3.00
CA VAL A 52 -6.69 -1.58 2.86
C VAL A 52 -6.99 -1.67 1.37
N ASP A 53 -7.44 -2.83 0.90
CA ASP A 53 -7.86 -2.99 -0.50
C ASP A 53 -9.25 -2.39 -0.78
N GLU A 54 -9.64 -2.34 -2.05
CA GLU A 54 -10.97 -1.87 -2.47
C GLU A 54 -12.15 -2.71 -1.92
N ASP A 55 -11.90 -3.94 -1.46
CA ASP A 55 -12.89 -4.78 -0.79
C ASP A 55 -12.94 -4.52 0.74
N GLY A 56 -12.15 -3.58 1.24
CA GLY A 56 -12.04 -3.22 2.66
C GLY A 56 -11.20 -4.20 3.47
N ARG A 57 -10.39 -5.05 2.83
CA ARG A 57 -9.51 -5.99 3.53
C ARG A 57 -8.22 -5.28 3.93
N ALA A 58 -8.00 -5.17 5.23
CA ALA A 58 -6.74 -4.75 5.80
C ALA A 58 -5.70 -5.87 5.68
N THR A 59 -4.59 -5.59 5.02
CA THR A 59 -3.41 -6.45 4.96
C THR A 59 -2.16 -5.69 5.38
N HIS A 60 -1.25 -6.38 6.05
CA HIS A 60 0.08 -5.84 6.36
C HIS A 60 0.98 -5.75 5.12
N SER A 61 0.65 -6.48 4.05
CA SER A 61 1.35 -6.37 2.77
C SER A 61 0.43 -6.73 1.60
N PRO A 62 0.38 -5.90 0.54
CA PRO A 62 -0.40 -6.21 -0.66
C PRO A 62 0.01 -7.54 -1.32
N LEU A 63 1.25 -7.99 -1.08
CA LEU A 63 1.78 -9.23 -1.64
C LEU A 63 1.33 -10.49 -0.90
N THR A 64 0.98 -10.39 0.39
CA THR A 64 0.67 -11.58 1.19
C THR A 64 -0.68 -12.20 0.82
N ASP A 65 -1.65 -11.37 0.37
CA ASP A 65 -3.00 -11.83 -0.01
C ASP A 65 -3.25 -11.83 -1.52
N ALA A 66 -2.28 -11.40 -2.34
CA ALA A 66 -2.48 -11.34 -3.79
C ALA A 66 -2.61 -12.75 -4.40
N VAL A 67 -3.79 -13.03 -4.96
CA VAL A 67 -4.10 -14.26 -5.70
C VAL A 67 -4.43 -13.90 -7.15
N CYS A 68 -3.90 -14.67 -8.10
CA CYS A 68 -4.25 -14.51 -9.51
C CYS A 68 -5.68 -15.01 -9.77
N GLY A 69 -6.59 -14.13 -10.19
CA GLY A 69 -7.97 -14.51 -10.54
C GLY A 69 -8.12 -15.36 -11.81
N THR A 70 -7.04 -15.64 -12.54
CA THR A 70 -7.06 -16.48 -13.75
C THR A 70 -6.65 -17.93 -13.51
N CYS A 71 -5.75 -18.17 -12.56
CA CYS A 71 -5.18 -19.50 -12.30
C CYS A 71 -5.09 -19.86 -10.81
N ASP A 72 -5.60 -19.00 -9.94
CA ASP A 72 -5.60 -19.14 -8.47
C ASP A 72 -4.19 -19.26 -7.84
N SER A 73 -3.14 -18.92 -8.60
CA SER A 73 -1.77 -18.95 -8.12
C SER A 73 -1.48 -17.77 -7.18
N ARG A 74 -0.80 -18.07 -6.07
CA ARG A 74 -0.25 -17.08 -5.11
C ARG A 74 1.14 -16.57 -5.48
N LYS A 75 1.72 -17.04 -6.60
CA LYS A 75 3.01 -16.55 -7.09
C LYS A 75 2.81 -15.22 -7.80
N VAL A 76 2.57 -14.17 -7.02
CA VAL A 76 2.32 -12.82 -7.54
C VAL A 76 3.47 -11.90 -7.15
N ARG A 77 3.83 -11.01 -8.07
CA ARG A 77 4.81 -9.95 -7.84
C ARG A 77 4.16 -8.60 -8.08
N VAL A 78 4.52 -7.63 -7.25
CA VAL A 78 4.20 -6.21 -7.44
C VAL A 78 5.41 -5.50 -8.06
N GLY A 79 5.14 -4.61 -9.01
CA GLY A 79 6.15 -3.86 -9.77
C GLY A 79 6.13 -2.37 -9.45
#